data_AF-A0A9N9DUR9-F1
#
_entry.id   AF-A0A9N9DUR9-F1
#
_cell.length_a   1.000
_cell.length_b   1.000
_cell.length_c   1.000
_cell.angle_alpha   90.00
_cell.angle_beta   90.00
_cell.angle_gamma   90.00
#
_symmetry.space_group_name_H-M   'P 1'
#
loop_
_entity.id
_entity.type
_entity.pdbx_description
1 polymer ?
#
loop_
_entity_poly.entity_id
_entity_poly.type
_entity_poly.pdbx_seq_one_letter_code
_entity_poly.pdbx_strand_id
1 'polypeptide(L)'
;MSKKKLAQARMIRHQAIASLANKAVVGMITQIHITDLLKIIVNLIEQGSEMSQATVAYISGYIDDVKFNNGILDIGSNIDMIDDKFFNSLDFNIDQKAQFQVKVAGSKTIPIDEKKGIPISIGNITNPGNFLVIKNLGHPIVLGMSWIKQVKGIIDTNKD
;
A
#
# COMPACT_ATOMS: atom_id res chain seq x y z
N MET A 1 -6.01 27.37 -14.87
CA MET A 1 -4.67 27.00 -15.41
C MET A 1 -4.57 27.45 -16.87
N SER A 2 -3.53 28.21 -17.26
CA SER A 2 -3.45 28.75 -18.63
C SER A 2 -2.96 27.70 -19.64
N LYS A 3 -3.35 27.81 -20.91
CA LYS A 3 -2.94 26.89 -21.99
C LYS A 3 -1.41 26.76 -22.13
N LYS A 4 -0.66 27.84 -21.83
CA LYS A 4 0.81 27.82 -21.80
C LYS A 4 1.37 26.95 -20.68
N LYS A 5 0.80 27.01 -19.46
CA LYS A 5 1.23 26.15 -18.34
C LYS A 5 0.96 24.67 -18.63
N LEU A 6 -0.18 24.36 -19.27
CA LEU A 6 -0.51 22.99 -19.66
C LEU A 6 0.42 22.44 -20.75
N ALA A 7 0.78 23.25 -21.74
CA ALA A 7 1.74 22.88 -22.78
C ALA A 7 3.14 22.62 -22.20
N GLN A 8 3.58 23.47 -21.26
CA GLN A 8 4.87 23.31 -20.59
C GLN A 8 4.92 22.04 -19.72
N ALA A 9 3.84 21.75 -18.97
CA ALA A 9 3.73 20.52 -18.19
C ALA A 9 3.74 19.26 -19.08
N ARG A 10 3.08 19.29 -20.25
CA ARG A 10 3.09 18.18 -21.21
C ARG A 10 4.47 17.95 -21.83
N MET A 11 5.20 19.02 -22.10
CA MET A 11 6.56 18.97 -22.66
C MET A 11 7.54 18.37 -21.64
N ILE A 12 7.47 18.81 -20.38
CA ILE A 12 8.29 18.29 -19.28
C ILE A 12 7.99 16.81 -19.02
N ARG A 13 6.71 16.41 -19.03
CA ARG A 13 6.31 15.01 -18.91
C ARG A 13 6.90 14.14 -20.02
N HIS A 14 6.88 14.61 -21.27
CA HIS A 14 7.50 13.89 -22.39
C HIS A 14 9.02 13.80 -22.24
N GLN A 15 9.69 14.86 -21.78
CA GLN A 15 11.14 14.84 -21.54
C GLN A 15 11.54 13.90 -20.40
N ALA A 16 10.75 13.83 -19.33
CA ALA A 16 10.98 12.93 -18.21
C ALA A 16 10.79 11.46 -18.62
N ILE A 17 9.71 11.17 -19.36
CA ILE A 17 9.44 9.81 -19.89
C ILE A 17 10.53 9.40 -20.89
N ALA A 18 10.94 10.30 -21.79
CA ALA A 18 12.01 10.05 -22.75
C ALA A 18 13.37 9.83 -22.06
N SER A 19 13.66 10.56 -20.97
CA SER A 19 14.86 10.36 -20.15
C SER A 19 14.86 9.01 -19.43
N LEU A 20 13.71 8.59 -18.90
CA LEU A 20 13.53 7.27 -18.28
C LEU A 20 13.67 6.15 -19.31
N ALA A 21 13.06 6.31 -20.49
CA ALA A 21 13.12 5.36 -21.59
C ALA A 21 14.56 5.24 -22.13
N ASN A 22 15.27 6.35 -22.33
CA ASN A 22 16.66 6.31 -22.78
C ASN A 22 17.60 5.65 -21.75
N LYS A 23 17.34 5.83 -20.45
CA LYS A 23 18.09 5.11 -19.40
C LYS A 23 17.77 3.62 -19.35
N ALA A 24 16.57 3.21 -19.73
CA ALA A 24 16.17 1.81 -19.82
C ALA A 24 16.68 1.11 -21.10
N VAL A 25 16.78 1.85 -22.22
CA VAL A 25 17.22 1.32 -23.53
C VAL A 25 18.73 1.06 -23.57
N VAL A 26 19.54 1.79 -22.80
CA VAL A 26 20.99 1.55 -22.68
C VAL A 26 21.27 0.50 -21.61
N GLY A 27 20.72 -0.71 -21.76
CA GLY A 27 21.23 -2.03 -21.31
C GLY A 27 21.86 -2.24 -19.91
N MET A 28 21.83 -1.27 -19.01
CA MET A 28 22.50 -1.27 -17.72
C MET A 28 21.70 -0.37 -16.78
N ILE A 29 20.84 -0.99 -15.96
CA ILE A 29 20.42 -0.64 -14.59
C ILE A 29 19.05 -1.30 -14.40
N THR A 30 19.08 -2.56 -13.98
CA THR A 30 17.92 -3.31 -13.47
C THR A 30 17.63 -3.01 -11.99
N GLN A 31 18.26 -2.00 -11.41
CA GLN A 31 18.03 -1.58 -10.02
C GLN A 31 17.95 -0.06 -9.91
N ILE A 32 16.73 0.47 -10.01
CA ILE A 32 16.46 1.81 -9.49
C ILE A 32 16.39 1.65 -7.97
N HIS A 33 17.39 2.17 -7.26
CA HIS A 33 17.37 2.20 -5.81
C HIS A 33 16.18 3.07 -5.34
N ILE A 34 15.47 2.63 -4.29
CA ILE A 34 14.32 3.35 -3.71
C ILE A 34 14.66 4.82 -3.41
N THR A 35 15.91 5.12 -3.05
CA THR A 35 16.42 6.49 -2.85
C THR A 35 16.38 7.37 -4.10
N ASP A 36 16.52 6.80 -5.29
CA ASP A 36 16.47 7.56 -6.55
C ASP A 36 15.03 7.83 -7.00
N LEU A 37 14.12 6.88 -6.74
CA LEU A 37 12.67 7.09 -6.87
C LEU A 37 12.18 8.20 -5.93
N LEU A 38 12.63 8.20 -4.67
CA LEU A 38 12.28 9.23 -3.70
C LEU A 38 12.80 10.62 -4.10
N LYS A 39 14.00 10.74 -4.67
CA LYS A 39 14.52 12.02 -5.18
C LYS A 39 13.71 12.56 -6.36
N ILE A 40 13.25 11.68 -7.25
CA ILE A 40 12.39 12.08 -8.37
C ILE A 40 11.03 12.55 -7.85
N ILE A 41 10.46 11.85 -6.87
CA ILE A 41 9.19 12.20 -6.24
C ILE A 41 9.29 13.56 -5.52
N VAL A 42 10.36 13.78 -4.74
CA VAL A 42 10.60 15.06 -4.04
C VAL A 42 10.71 16.22 -5.04
N ASN A 43 11.48 16.05 -6.13
CA ASN A 43 11.62 17.09 -7.16
C ASN A 43 10.29 17.41 -7.87
N LEU A 44 9.40 16.43 -8.06
CA LEU A 44 8.09 16.64 -8.69
C LEU A 44 7.10 17.37 -7.76
N ILE A 45 7.19 17.11 -6.45
CA ILE A 45 6.40 17.79 -5.42
C ILE A 45 6.86 19.25 -5.27
N GLU A 46 8.18 19.48 -5.24
CA GLU A 46 8.76 20.84 -5.13
C GLU A 46 8.42 21.74 -6.33
N GLN A 47 8.17 21.15 -7.51
CA GLN A 47 7.79 21.87 -8.72
C GLN A 47 6.28 22.13 -8.85
N GLY A 48 5.50 21.86 -7.80
CA GLY A 48 4.08 22.22 -7.72
C GLY A 48 3.17 21.37 -8.62
N SER A 49 3.60 20.15 -8.96
CA SER A 49 2.72 19.20 -9.64
C SER A 49 1.87 18.46 -8.61
N GLU A 50 0.55 18.70 -8.61
CA GLU A 50 -0.39 17.80 -7.94
C GLU A 50 -0.39 16.47 -8.71
N MET A 51 0.30 15.47 -8.15
CA MET A 51 0.19 14.08 -8.60
C MET A 51 -1.15 13.51 -8.15
N SER A 52 -2.21 13.79 -8.90
CA SER A 52 -3.49 13.08 -8.78
C SER A 52 -3.49 11.86 -9.69
N GLN A 53 -3.01 10.73 -9.17
CA GLN A 53 -3.56 9.38 -9.38
C GLN A 53 -2.72 8.39 -8.55
N ALA A 54 -3.01 8.31 -7.25
CA ALA A 54 -2.53 7.20 -6.43
C ALA A 54 -3.37 5.97 -6.80
N THR A 55 -2.79 5.02 -7.51
CA THR A 55 -3.43 3.72 -7.74
C THR A 55 -3.30 2.89 -6.46
N VAL A 56 -4.42 2.46 -5.89
CA VAL A 56 -4.44 1.57 -4.72
C VAL A 56 -4.28 0.13 -5.20
N ALA A 57 -3.35 -0.62 -4.59
CA ALA A 57 -3.20 -2.04 -4.86
C ALA A 57 -4.25 -2.82 -4.05
N TYR A 58 -5.21 -3.43 -4.75
CA TYR A 58 -6.24 -4.26 -4.13
C TYR A 58 -5.87 -5.73 -4.17
N ILE A 59 -6.30 -6.46 -3.14
CA ILE A 59 -6.06 -7.88 -3.00
C ILE A 59 -7.31 -8.61 -2.48
N SER A 60 -7.43 -9.86 -2.87
CA SER A 60 -8.47 -10.77 -2.37
C SER A 60 -7.80 -12.03 -1.84
N GLY A 61 -8.45 -12.67 -0.88
CA GLY A 61 -7.91 -13.84 -0.21
C GLY A 61 -8.91 -14.41 0.78
N TYR A 62 -8.38 -15.18 1.71
CA TYR A 62 -9.15 -15.80 2.77
C TYR A 62 -8.47 -15.56 4.11
N ILE A 63 -9.27 -15.47 5.15
CA ILE A 63 -8.84 -15.69 6.52
C ILE A 63 -9.62 -16.90 7.01
N ASP A 64 -8.91 -17.96 7.37
CA ASP A 64 -9.47 -19.32 7.44
C ASP A 64 -10.27 -19.64 6.17
N ASP A 65 -11.56 -19.90 6.30
CA ASP A 65 -12.52 -20.21 5.25
C ASP A 65 -13.40 -19.00 4.84
N VAL A 66 -13.19 -17.83 5.45
CA VAL A 66 -13.92 -16.60 5.12
C VAL A 66 -13.20 -15.80 4.05
N LYS A 67 -13.85 -15.63 2.90
CA LYS A 67 -13.33 -14.84 1.78
C LYS A 67 -13.41 -13.35 2.08
N PHE A 68 -12.34 -12.61 1.79
CA PHE A 68 -12.37 -11.16 1.65
C PHE A 68 -12.06 -10.74 0.21
N ASN A 69 -12.72 -9.68 -0.23
CA ASN A 69 -12.43 -9.00 -1.50
C ASN A 69 -12.08 -7.54 -1.20
N ASN A 70 -11.31 -6.88 -2.07
CA ASN A 70 -10.96 -5.47 -1.95
C ASN A 70 -10.19 -5.11 -0.67
N GLY A 71 -9.36 -6.02 -0.16
CA GLY A 71 -8.32 -5.68 0.81
C GLY A 71 -7.28 -4.77 0.17
N ILE A 72 -6.54 -4.00 0.96
CA ILE A 72 -5.48 -3.11 0.47
C ILE A 72 -4.11 -3.71 0.74
N LEU A 73 -3.21 -3.59 -0.22
CA LEU A 73 -1.77 -3.77 -0.04
C LEU A 73 -1.11 -2.39 0.05
N ASP A 74 -0.60 -2.02 1.23
CA ASP A 74 -0.10 -0.67 1.52
C ASP A 74 1.37 -0.68 1.96
N ILE A 75 2.26 -0.37 1.01
CA ILE A 75 3.71 -0.22 1.28
C ILE A 75 4.05 0.99 2.16
N GLY A 76 3.12 1.95 2.30
CA GLY A 76 3.25 3.11 3.16
C GLY A 76 2.92 2.83 4.63
N SER A 77 2.30 1.69 4.92
CA SER A 77 1.96 1.26 6.28
C SER A 77 2.99 0.28 6.82
N ASN A 78 3.38 0.43 8.09
CA ASN A 78 4.18 -0.58 8.82
C ASN A 78 3.32 -1.50 9.69
N ILE A 79 2.00 -1.36 9.65
CA ILE A 79 1.04 -2.11 10.46
C ILE A 79 0.01 -2.77 9.54
N ASP A 80 -0.47 -3.95 9.95
CA ASP A 80 -1.62 -4.60 9.34
C ASP A 80 -2.89 -4.21 10.12
N MET A 81 -3.98 -3.95 9.40
CA MET A 81 -5.24 -3.49 9.98
C MET A 81 -6.41 -4.34 9.47
N ILE A 82 -7.38 -4.58 10.32
CA ILE A 82 -8.61 -5.31 9.99
C ILE A 82 -9.83 -4.50 10.45
N ASP A 83 -10.87 -4.49 9.64
CA ASP A 83 -12.12 -3.81 9.99
C ASP A 83 -12.83 -4.55 11.13
N ASP A 84 -13.42 -3.82 12.07
CA ASP A 84 -14.10 -4.38 13.23
C ASP A 84 -15.26 -5.31 12.86
N LYS A 85 -16.07 -4.95 11.86
CA LYS A 85 -17.20 -5.77 11.44
C LYS A 85 -16.72 -7.04 10.74
N PHE A 86 -15.68 -6.91 9.91
CA PHE A 86 -15.09 -8.07 9.26
C PHE A 86 -14.44 -9.00 10.30
N PHE A 87 -13.66 -8.46 11.23
CA PHE A 87 -13.04 -9.21 12.32
C PHE A 87 -14.08 -10.00 13.15
N ASN A 88 -15.18 -9.35 13.54
CA ASN A 88 -16.25 -10.00 14.31
C ASN A 88 -16.92 -11.17 13.56
N SER A 89 -16.84 -11.21 12.23
CA SER A 89 -17.36 -12.33 11.43
C SER A 89 -16.45 -13.55 11.40
N LEU A 90 -15.20 -13.42 11.84
CA LEU A 90 -14.18 -14.48 11.80
C LEU A 90 -14.14 -15.33 13.08
N ASP A 91 -14.95 -15.00 14.09
CA ASP A 91 -15.04 -15.72 15.38
C ASP A 91 -13.68 -15.87 16.13
N PHE A 92 -12.77 -14.92 15.93
CA PHE A 92 -11.52 -14.87 16.69
C PHE A 92 -11.71 -14.17 18.04
N ASN A 93 -11.08 -14.75 19.07
CA ASN A 93 -10.87 -14.06 20.33
C ASN A 93 -9.78 -12.99 20.19
N ILE A 94 -10.03 -11.80 20.72
CA ILE A 94 -9.03 -10.73 20.84
C ILE A 94 -7.90 -11.15 21.78
N ASP A 95 -6.67 -10.72 21.49
CA ASP A 95 -5.54 -11.01 22.38
C ASP A 95 -5.42 -9.93 23.46
N GLN A 96 -5.56 -8.67 23.07
CA GLN A 96 -5.49 -7.52 23.98
C GLN A 96 -6.25 -6.32 23.42
N LYS A 97 -6.67 -5.42 24.32
CA LYS A 97 -7.17 -4.09 23.96
C LYS A 97 -6.01 -3.21 23.53
N ALA A 98 -6.16 -2.48 22.44
CA ALA A 98 -5.14 -1.51 22.03
C ALA A 98 -5.23 -0.25 22.90
N GLN A 99 -4.08 0.23 23.38
CA GLN A 99 -3.99 1.40 24.27
C GLN A 99 -3.15 2.54 23.70
N PHE A 100 -2.86 2.50 22.39
CA PHE A 100 -2.04 3.49 21.70
C PHE A 100 -2.77 4.09 20.50
N GLN A 101 -2.33 5.29 20.09
CA GLN A 101 -2.81 5.94 18.88
C GLN A 101 -1.99 5.51 17.67
N VAL A 102 -2.66 5.26 16.55
CA VAL A 102 -2.05 5.07 15.24
C VAL A 102 -2.52 6.16 14.28
N LYS A 103 -1.70 6.45 13.27
CA LYS A 103 -2.09 7.34 12.17
C LYS A 103 -2.58 6.49 11.01
N VAL A 104 -3.86 6.61 10.67
CA VAL A 104 -4.50 5.90 9.54
C VAL A 104 -5.02 6.95 8.58
N ALA A 105 -4.63 6.86 7.30
CA ALA A 105 -5.06 7.77 6.24
C ALA A 105 -4.97 9.27 6.62
N GLY A 106 -3.90 9.67 7.31
CA GLY A 106 -3.69 11.07 7.73
C GLY A 106 -4.31 11.44 9.09
N SER A 107 -5.27 10.65 9.59
CA SER A 107 -5.98 10.90 10.84
C SER A 107 -5.45 10.02 11.98
N LYS A 108 -5.46 10.53 13.21
CA LYS A 108 -5.14 9.72 14.40
C LYS A 108 -6.38 8.94 14.82
N THR A 109 -6.24 7.63 15.02
CA THR A 109 -7.28 6.75 15.54
C THR A 109 -6.69 5.85 16.63
N ILE A 110 -7.53 5.40 17.55
CA ILE A 110 -7.17 4.41 18.56
C ILE A 110 -7.78 3.09 18.06
N PRO A 111 -6.96 2.06 17.77
CA PRO A 111 -7.49 0.74 17.47
C PRO A 111 -8.34 0.23 18.63
N ILE A 112 -9.33 -0.59 18.36
CA ILE A 112 -10.19 -1.16 19.41
C ILE A 112 -9.43 -2.29 20.10
N ASP A 113 -8.81 -3.15 19.31
CA ASP A 113 -8.22 -4.42 19.74
C ASP A 113 -6.98 -4.77 18.93
N GLU A 114 -6.22 -5.74 19.42
CA GLU A 114 -5.13 -6.38 18.69
C GLU A 114 -5.38 -7.88 18.61
N LYS A 115 -5.09 -8.46 17.45
CA LYS A 115 -5.09 -9.89 17.25
C LYS A 115 -3.85 -10.34 16.48
N LYS A 116 -3.08 -11.26 17.06
CA LYS A 116 -1.88 -11.85 16.46
C LYS A 116 -2.19 -13.21 15.85
N GLY A 117 -1.37 -13.59 14.87
CA GLY A 117 -1.38 -14.94 14.32
C GLY A 117 -2.60 -15.27 13.44
N ILE A 118 -3.30 -14.28 12.90
CA ILE A 118 -4.45 -14.54 12.00
C ILE A 118 -3.93 -15.16 10.69
N PRO A 119 -4.35 -16.38 10.30
CA PRO A 119 -3.87 -17.01 9.07
C PRO A 119 -4.49 -16.32 7.85
N ILE A 120 -3.66 -15.70 7.01
CA ILE A 120 -4.10 -15.06 5.77
C ILE A 120 -3.65 -15.89 4.59
N SER A 121 -4.61 -16.28 3.76
CA SER A 121 -4.37 -17.00 2.52
C SER A 121 -4.56 -16.08 1.32
N ILE A 122 -3.49 -15.89 0.55
CA ILE A 122 -3.51 -15.18 -0.73
C ILE A 122 -3.00 -16.14 -1.80
N GLY A 123 -3.85 -16.45 -2.79
CA GLY A 123 -3.57 -17.53 -3.73
C GLY A 123 -3.37 -18.85 -2.99
N ASN A 124 -2.19 -19.46 -3.14
CA ASN A 124 -1.79 -20.72 -2.51
C ASN A 124 -0.85 -20.53 -1.29
N ILE A 125 -0.64 -19.30 -0.83
CA ILE A 125 0.27 -18.98 0.27
C ILE A 125 -0.56 -18.60 1.50
N THR A 126 -0.28 -19.26 2.62
CA THR A 126 -0.88 -18.92 3.92
C THR A 126 0.21 -18.50 4.90
N ASN A 127 0.09 -17.28 5.44
CA ASN A 127 1.00 -16.75 6.44
C ASN A 127 0.24 -16.01 7.55
N PRO A 128 0.69 -16.12 8.82
CA PRO A 128 0.04 -15.41 9.92
C PRO A 128 0.30 -13.91 9.82
N GLY A 129 -0.74 -13.10 10.02
CA GLY A 129 -0.67 -11.65 10.17
C GLY A 129 -1.02 -11.20 11.59
N ASN A 130 -0.47 -10.05 11.99
CA ASN A 130 -0.74 -9.43 13.28
C ASN A 130 -1.47 -8.12 13.06
N PHE A 131 -2.71 -8.05 13.52
CA PHE A 131 -3.66 -7.01 13.16
C PHE A 131 -4.02 -6.11 14.31
N LEU A 132 -4.16 -4.83 13.98
CA LEU A 132 -4.94 -3.88 14.76
C LEU A 132 -6.38 -3.88 14.24
N VAL A 133 -7.34 -4.04 15.13
CA VAL A 133 -8.78 -3.97 14.81
C VAL A 133 -9.20 -2.50 14.81
N ILE A 134 -9.63 -2.00 13.65
CA ILE A 134 -9.98 -0.60 13.43
C ILE A 134 -11.45 -0.47 13.12
N LYS A 135 -12.13 0.47 13.79
CA LYS A 135 -13.53 0.78 13.50
C LYS A 135 -13.68 1.48 12.16
N ASN A 136 -14.63 1.04 11.33
CA ASN A 136 -14.96 1.69 10.05
C ASN A 136 -13.72 1.88 9.16
N LEU A 137 -12.90 0.85 9.00
CA LEU A 137 -11.69 0.91 8.17
C LEU A 137 -12.01 1.15 6.69
N GLY A 138 -13.22 0.78 6.25
CA GLY A 138 -13.70 0.95 4.87
C GLY A 138 -13.23 -0.15 3.92
N HIS A 139 -12.30 -0.99 4.36
CA HIS A 139 -11.78 -2.16 3.67
C HIS A 139 -11.71 -3.31 4.66
N PRO A 140 -11.95 -4.57 4.25
CA PRO A 140 -11.92 -5.70 5.19
C PRO A 140 -10.56 -5.82 5.87
N ILE A 141 -9.48 -5.64 5.10
CA ILE A 141 -8.11 -5.64 5.61
C ILE A 141 -7.22 -4.63 4.88
N VAL A 142 -6.17 -4.18 5.56
CA VAL A 142 -5.01 -3.50 4.98
C VAL A 142 -3.77 -4.28 5.40
N LEU A 143 -2.99 -4.76 4.43
CA LEU A 143 -1.72 -5.44 4.64
C LEU A 143 -0.58 -4.44 4.42
N GLY A 144 0.14 -4.17 5.50
CA GLY A 144 1.28 -3.28 5.50
C GLY A 144 2.60 -4.00 5.21
N MET A 145 3.68 -3.25 5.32
CA MET A 145 5.05 -3.75 5.19
C MET A 145 5.42 -4.82 6.22
N SER A 146 4.71 -4.93 7.35
CA SER A 146 4.89 -6.01 8.32
C SER A 146 4.62 -7.38 7.68
N TRP A 147 3.45 -7.56 7.09
CA TRP A 147 3.09 -8.81 6.42
C TRP A 147 3.83 -8.99 5.08
N ILE A 148 3.96 -7.92 4.27
CA ILE A 148 4.64 -7.99 2.96
C ILE A 148 6.08 -8.49 3.09
N LYS A 149 6.83 -7.98 4.08
CA LYS A 149 8.22 -8.43 4.31
C LYS A 149 8.28 -9.87 4.79
N GLN A 150 7.33 -10.29 5.63
CA GLN A 150 7.27 -11.66 6.16
C GLN A 150 7.12 -12.68 5.03
N VAL A 151 6.29 -12.40 4.04
CA VAL A 151 6.11 -13.29 2.87
C VAL A 151 7.15 -13.08 1.77
N LYS A 152 8.13 -12.18 1.98
CA LYS A 152 9.10 -11.74 0.97
C LYS A 152 8.43 -11.31 -0.33
N GLY A 153 7.29 -10.64 -0.21
CA GLY A 153 6.43 -10.26 -1.33
C GLY A 153 7.14 -9.30 -2.28
N ILE A 154 6.98 -9.53 -3.58
CA ILE A 154 7.42 -8.61 -4.64
C ILE A 154 6.17 -8.00 -5.25
N ILE A 155 6.07 -6.67 -5.18
CA ILE A 155 5.02 -5.93 -5.90
C ILE A 155 5.61 -5.55 -7.25
N ASP A 156 5.16 -6.26 -8.28
CA ASP A 156 5.54 -6.01 -9.66
C ASP A 156 4.38 -5.33 -10.39
N THR A 157 4.57 -4.08 -10.79
CA THR A 157 3.55 -3.30 -11.52
C THR A 157 3.67 -3.45 -13.03
N ASN A 158 4.64 -4.23 -13.52
CA ASN A 158 4.92 -4.42 -14.95
C ASN A 158 4.62 -5.84 -15.42
N LYS A 159 4.18 -6.72 -14.52
CA LYS A 159 3.86 -8.10 -14.83
C LYS A 159 2.40 -8.19 -15.26
N ASP A 160 2.18 -8.71 -16.47
CA ASP A 160 0.87 -8.99 -17.05
C ASP A 160 0.08 -10.04 -16.24
#